data_AF-A0ABD0Q6K5-F1
#
_entry.id   AF-A0ABD0Q6K5-F1
#
_cell.length_a   1.000
_cell.length_b   1.000
_cell.length_c   1.000
_cell.angle_alpha   90.00
_cell.angle_beta   90.00
_cell.angle_gamma   90.00
#
_symmetry.space_group_name_H-M   'P 1'
#
loop_
_entity.id
_entity.type
_entity.pdbx_description
1 polymer ?
#
loop_
_entity_poly.entity_id
_entity_poly.type
_entity_poly.pdbx_seq_one_letter_code
_entity_poly.pdbx_strand_id
1 'polypeptide(L)'
;RAGIAVIVCWMVAIVVGLTPMLGWNNLEKLRQTNGTVDADLLVTCEFENVISMEYMVYFNFFGWVLPPLVLMMLIYAEIFYMIHKQLNKKVTANQTDPTRYYGKELKLAKSLALVLFLFAVSWLPLHILNCITLFCPSCDNSMCLLYVAILLSHGNSAVNPIIYAFRIKKFRNAFVKIWKQYVCCTEDPRLGNRPSFRIDSKERRLRHNDI
;
A
#
# COMPACT_ATOMS: atom_id res chain seq x y z
N ARG A 1 -0.86 19.63 -10.01
CA ARG A 1 -0.20 19.57 -8.68
C ARG A 1 -0.04 18.12 -8.20
N ALA A 2 -1.13 17.34 -8.00
CA ALA A 2 -1.02 15.94 -7.58
C ALA A 2 -0.22 15.03 -8.56
N GLY A 3 -0.45 15.15 -9.88
CA GLY A 3 0.30 14.36 -10.86
C GLY A 3 1.81 14.61 -10.86
N ILE A 4 2.23 15.86 -10.62
CA ILE A 4 3.65 16.22 -10.49
C ILE A 4 4.25 15.54 -9.26
N ALA A 5 3.54 15.56 -8.13
CA ALA A 5 4.00 14.88 -6.91
C ALA A 5 4.19 13.37 -7.13
N VAL A 6 3.27 12.71 -7.86
CA VAL A 6 3.41 11.28 -8.20
C VAL A 6 4.66 11.04 -9.06
N ILE A 7 4.89 11.86 -10.10
CA ILE A 7 6.08 11.74 -10.96
C ILE A 7 7.35 11.92 -10.13
N VAL A 8 7.40 12.92 -9.25
CA VAL A 8 8.56 13.15 -8.36
C VAL A 8 8.80 11.95 -7.46
N CYS A 9 7.76 11.36 -6.85
CA CYS A 9 7.90 10.16 -6.03
C CYS A 9 8.48 8.99 -6.82
N TRP A 10 8.03 8.77 -8.07
CA TRP A 10 8.58 7.73 -8.93
C TRP A 10 10.04 7.98 -9.30
N MET A 11 10.38 9.21 -9.66
CA MET A 11 11.77 9.57 -9.99
C MET A 11 12.70 9.37 -8.79
N VAL A 12 12.29 9.79 -7.59
CA VAL A 12 13.06 9.56 -6.36
C VAL A 12 13.20 8.05 -6.09
N ALA A 13 12.13 7.28 -6.23
CA ALA A 13 12.17 5.82 -6.03
C ALA A 13 13.13 5.13 -7.01
N ILE A 14 13.17 5.56 -8.28
CA ILE A 14 14.10 5.05 -9.28
C ILE A 14 15.54 5.41 -8.90
N VAL A 15 15.80 6.66 -8.52
CA VAL A 15 17.16 7.10 -8.14
C VAL A 15 17.66 6.29 -6.93
N VAL A 16 16.84 6.18 -5.88
CA VAL A 16 17.18 5.36 -4.70
C VAL A 16 17.37 3.90 -5.13
N GLY A 17 16.42 3.30 -5.86
CA GLY A 17 16.48 1.90 -6.27
C GLY A 17 17.69 1.54 -7.16
N LEU A 18 18.14 2.47 -8.00
CA LEU A 18 19.29 2.26 -8.90
C LEU A 18 20.63 2.62 -8.29
N THR A 19 20.67 3.24 -7.09
CA THR A 19 21.92 3.63 -6.43
C THR A 19 22.91 2.45 -6.25
N PRO A 20 22.47 1.23 -5.87
CA PRO A 20 23.37 0.06 -5.83
C PRO A 20 23.92 -0.36 -7.20
N MET A 21 23.17 -0.13 -8.28
CA MET A 21 23.61 -0.45 -9.65
C MET A 21 24.60 0.58 -10.21
N LEU A 22 24.61 1.82 -9.67
CA LEU A 22 25.52 2.89 -10.07
C LEU A 22 26.90 2.81 -9.38
N GLY A 23 27.13 1.80 -8.53
CA GLY A 23 28.44 1.51 -7.94
C GLY A 23 28.47 1.29 -6.44
N TRP A 24 27.36 1.54 -5.72
CA TRP A 24 27.30 1.30 -4.26
C TRP A 24 26.91 -0.15 -3.93
N ASN A 25 27.73 -1.10 -4.37
CA ASN A 25 27.53 -2.54 -4.16
C ASN A 25 28.81 -3.20 -3.63
N ASN A 26 28.70 -4.43 -3.15
CA ASN A 26 29.84 -5.16 -2.57
C ASN A 26 30.66 -5.94 -3.63
N LEU A 27 30.44 -5.70 -4.93
CA LEU A 27 31.04 -6.50 -6.00
C LEU A 27 32.57 -6.44 -5.99
N GLU A 28 33.14 -5.27 -5.74
CA GLU A 28 34.59 -5.09 -5.69
C GLU A 28 35.22 -5.80 -4.48
N LYS A 29 34.51 -5.80 -3.33
CA LYS A 29 34.92 -6.49 -2.11
C LYS A 29 34.86 -8.02 -2.29
N LEU A 30 33.82 -8.54 -2.95
CA LEU A 30 33.70 -9.95 -3.30
C LEU A 30 34.78 -10.40 -4.29
N ARG A 31 35.08 -9.58 -5.31
CA ARG A 31 36.12 -9.85 -6.31
C ARG A 31 37.53 -9.95 -5.71
N GLN A 32 37.81 -9.17 -4.66
CA GLN A 32 39.10 -9.21 -3.97
C GLN A 32 39.23 -10.41 -3.01
N THR A 33 38.13 -10.87 -2.42
CA THR A 33 38.14 -11.96 -1.43
C THR A 33 38.25 -13.34 -2.08
N ASN A 34 37.59 -13.55 -3.22
CA ASN A 34 37.61 -14.82 -3.98
C ASN A 34 38.83 -14.93 -4.93
N GLY A 35 39.98 -14.38 -4.53
CA GLY A 35 41.17 -14.22 -5.35
C GLY A 35 41.42 -15.32 -6.40
N THR A 36 41.71 -14.86 -7.61
CA THR A 36 41.95 -15.57 -8.89
C THR A 36 40.77 -15.60 -9.86
N VAL A 37 41.06 -15.01 -11.03
CA VAL A 37 40.19 -14.87 -12.19
C VAL A 37 39.88 -16.27 -12.73
N ASP A 38 38.66 -16.73 -12.52
CA ASP A 38 38.03 -17.65 -13.47
C ASP A 38 36.79 -16.97 -14.04
N ALA A 39 36.53 -17.19 -15.33
CA ALA A 39 35.60 -16.38 -16.13
C ALA A 39 34.11 -16.53 -15.73
N ASP A 40 33.80 -17.44 -14.80
CA ASP A 40 32.50 -17.61 -14.17
C ASP A 40 32.64 -17.49 -12.63
N LEU A 41 32.65 -16.26 -12.12
CA LEU A 41 32.45 -16.01 -10.69
C LEU A 41 30.99 -16.33 -10.35
N LEU A 42 30.70 -17.60 -10.04
CA LEU A 42 29.39 -18.05 -9.61
C LEU A 42 29.13 -17.57 -8.17
N VAL A 43 28.61 -16.34 -8.05
CA VAL A 43 28.17 -15.77 -6.77
C VAL A 43 26.78 -16.31 -6.44
N THR A 44 26.59 -16.85 -5.24
CA THR A 44 25.25 -17.15 -4.73
C THR A 44 24.48 -15.83 -4.59
N CYS A 45 23.32 -15.73 -5.27
CA CYS A 45 22.46 -14.55 -5.26
C CYS A 45 21.77 -14.36 -3.90
N GLU A 46 22.56 -13.98 -2.91
CA GLU A 46 22.10 -13.58 -1.59
C GLU A 46 22.16 -12.06 -1.49
N PHE A 47 21.08 -11.49 -0.98
CA PHE A 47 20.88 -10.05 -0.88
C PHE A 47 22.02 -9.35 -0.13
N GLU A 48 22.55 -9.98 0.93
CA GLU A 48 23.65 -9.42 1.73
C GLU A 48 24.99 -9.40 0.98
N ASN A 49 25.17 -10.31 0.03
CA ASN A 49 26.39 -10.40 -0.78
C ASN A 49 26.39 -9.34 -1.88
N VAL A 50 25.25 -9.05 -2.50
CA VAL A 50 25.18 -8.09 -3.62
C VAL A 50 24.91 -6.65 -3.19
N ILE A 51 24.19 -6.45 -2.09
CA ILE A 51 23.78 -5.12 -1.61
C ILE A 51 24.49 -4.80 -0.30
N SER A 52 25.10 -3.61 -0.24
CA SER A 52 25.77 -3.13 0.97
C SER A 52 24.76 -2.87 2.09
N MET A 53 25.01 -3.46 3.26
CA MET A 53 24.23 -3.19 4.47
C MET A 53 24.34 -1.74 4.93
N GLU A 54 25.48 -1.09 4.70
CA GLU A 54 25.66 0.34 4.98
C GLU A 54 24.71 1.19 4.13
N TYR A 55 24.55 0.83 2.85
CA TYR A 55 23.60 1.48 1.96
C TYR A 55 22.16 1.26 2.46
N MET A 56 21.79 0.03 2.81
CA MET A 56 20.42 -0.29 3.25
C MET A 56 20.06 0.33 4.59
N VAL A 57 21.02 0.48 5.50
CA VAL A 57 20.76 1.06 6.83
C VAL A 57 20.86 2.59 6.78
N TYR A 58 22.01 3.15 6.38
CA TYR A 58 22.23 4.59 6.49
C TYR A 58 21.48 5.38 5.43
N PHE A 59 21.59 4.98 4.16
CA PHE A 59 20.96 5.73 3.08
C PHE A 59 19.48 5.39 2.96
N ASN A 60 19.13 4.11 2.84
CA ASN A 60 17.74 3.71 2.64
C ASN A 60 16.90 3.86 3.91
N PHE A 61 17.26 3.19 5.01
CA PHE A 61 16.43 3.20 6.22
C PHE A 61 16.44 4.57 6.92
N PHE A 62 17.61 5.09 7.30
CA PHE A 62 17.69 6.38 8.01
C PHE A 62 17.42 7.60 7.11
N GLY A 63 17.77 7.54 5.83
CA GLY A 63 17.56 8.65 4.90
C GLY A 63 16.15 8.70 4.29
N TRP A 64 15.63 7.57 3.83
CA TRP A 64 14.42 7.54 3.00
C TRP A 64 13.20 6.89 3.64
N VAL A 65 13.36 6.00 4.62
CA VAL A 65 12.23 5.30 5.26
C VAL A 65 11.83 5.95 6.57
N LEU A 66 12.78 6.18 7.47
CA LEU A 66 12.53 6.71 8.81
C LEU A 66 11.98 8.15 8.78
N PRO A 67 12.51 9.11 7.98
CA PRO A 67 12.03 10.49 8.04
C PRO A 67 10.59 10.64 7.56
N PRO A 68 10.15 10.02 6.43
CA PRO A 68 8.74 10.02 6.06
C PRO A 68 7.85 9.34 7.09
N LEU A 69 8.28 8.23 7.69
CA LEU A 69 7.51 7.56 8.75
C LEU A 69 7.31 8.48 9.96
N VAL A 70 8.37 9.11 10.46
CA VAL A 70 8.29 10.04 11.59
C VAL A 70 7.42 11.25 11.25
N LEU A 71 7.62 11.86 10.08
CA LEU A 71 6.82 13.00 9.63
C LEU A 71 5.33 12.64 9.58
N MET A 72 4.99 11.50 8.98
CA MET A 72 3.61 11.04 8.90
C MET A 72 3.04 10.79 10.29
N MET A 73 3.78 10.10 11.18
CA MET A 73 3.36 9.87 12.56
C MET A 73 3.07 11.17 13.32
N LEU A 74 3.93 12.18 13.18
CA LEU A 74 3.72 13.50 13.79
C LEU A 74 2.46 14.18 13.23
N ILE A 75 2.26 14.16 11.91
CA ILE A 75 1.07 14.74 11.28
C ILE A 75 -0.20 14.05 11.82
N TYR A 76 -0.22 12.72 11.91
CA TYR A 76 -1.39 12.00 12.44
C TYR A 76 -1.58 12.23 13.95
N ALA A 77 -0.51 12.34 14.73
CA ALA A 77 -0.58 12.66 16.14
C ALA A 77 -1.20 14.05 16.36
N GLU A 78 -0.76 15.06 15.59
CA GLU A 78 -1.33 16.41 15.61
C GLU A 78 -2.81 16.42 15.22
N ILE A 79 -3.16 15.70 14.15
CA ILE A 79 -4.56 15.55 13.71
C ILE A 79 -5.40 14.92 14.84
N PHE A 80 -4.90 13.85 15.46
CA PHE A 80 -5.62 13.15 16.53
C PHE A 80 -5.74 14.01 17.79
N TYR A 81 -4.67 14.70 18.17
CA TYR A 81 -4.65 15.64 19.29
C TYR A 81 -5.65 16.79 19.08
N MET A 82 -5.62 17.41 17.91
CA MET A 82 -6.57 18.47 17.55
C MET A 82 -8.02 17.96 17.64
N ILE A 83 -8.30 16.76 17.16
CA ILE A 83 -9.63 16.16 17.23
C ILE A 83 -10.07 15.91 18.67
N HIS A 84 -9.21 15.33 19.51
CA HIS A 84 -9.51 15.10 20.93
C HIS A 84 -9.76 16.40 21.69
N LYS A 85 -8.96 17.44 21.42
CA LYS A 85 -9.15 18.78 22.01
C LYS A 85 -10.49 19.40 21.59
N GLN A 86 -10.88 19.24 20.33
CA GLN A 86 -12.15 19.73 19.80
C GLN A 86 -13.35 18.94 20.33
N LEU A 87 -13.19 17.63 20.60
CA LEU A 87 -14.22 16.81 21.25
C LEU A 87 -14.40 17.22 22.72
N ASN A 88 -13.31 17.39 23.47
CA ASN A 88 -13.38 17.82 24.88
C ASN A 88 -14.02 19.22 25.04
N LYS A 89 -13.71 20.18 24.16
CA LYS A 89 -14.36 21.51 24.18
C LYS A 89 -15.86 21.45 23.86
N LYS A 90 -16.31 20.47 23.07
CA LYS A 90 -17.72 20.31 22.65
C LYS A 90 -18.56 19.54 23.66
N VAL A 91 -17.98 18.65 24.47
CA VAL A 91 -18.69 18.04 25.61
C VAL A 91 -19.20 19.13 26.58
N THR A 92 -18.52 20.27 26.65
CA THR A 92 -18.91 21.42 27.47
C THR A 92 -19.90 22.38 26.78
N ALA A 93 -20.08 22.29 25.46
CA ALA A 93 -20.95 23.20 24.68
C ALA A 93 -21.97 22.39 23.86
N ASN A 94 -23.25 22.41 24.27
CA ASN A 94 -24.41 21.75 23.64
C ASN A 94 -24.69 22.20 22.20
N GLN A 95 -23.76 22.04 21.26
CA GLN A 95 -23.92 22.42 19.85
C GLN A 95 -23.99 21.19 18.95
N THR A 96 -25.12 21.11 18.25
CA THR A 96 -25.45 20.14 17.21
C THR A 96 -24.60 20.34 15.95
N ASP A 97 -24.06 19.22 15.44
CA ASP A 97 -23.77 18.92 14.03
C ASP A 97 -22.49 19.35 13.26
N PRO A 98 -21.32 19.60 13.88
CA PRO A 98 -20.03 19.45 13.19
C PRO A 98 -19.53 18.00 13.20
N THR A 99 -19.93 17.21 14.20
CA THR A 99 -19.42 15.86 14.49
C THR A 99 -19.58 14.90 13.32
N ARG A 100 -20.61 15.09 12.48
CA ARG A 100 -20.89 14.24 11.33
C ARG A 100 -19.95 14.48 10.13
N TYR A 101 -19.46 15.71 9.95
CA TYR A 101 -18.44 16.04 8.93
C TYR A 101 -17.06 15.58 9.41
N TYR A 102 -16.67 15.97 10.62
CA TYR A 102 -15.41 15.52 11.23
C TYR A 102 -15.32 14.00 11.38
N GLY A 103 -16.43 13.31 11.64
CA GLY A 103 -16.45 11.85 11.76
C GLY A 103 -16.13 11.11 10.45
N LYS A 104 -16.47 11.68 9.29
CA LYS A 104 -16.13 11.10 7.97
C LYS A 104 -14.65 11.28 7.66
N GLU A 105 -14.14 12.51 7.85
CA GLU A 105 -12.73 12.84 7.65
C GLU A 105 -11.82 12.08 8.65
N LEU A 106 -12.24 11.99 9.92
CA LEU A 106 -11.54 11.19 10.94
C LEU A 106 -11.55 9.70 10.58
N LYS A 107 -12.65 9.18 10.04
CA LYS A 107 -12.70 7.79 9.62
C LYS A 107 -11.73 7.50 8.47
N LEU A 108 -11.58 8.45 7.55
CA LEU A 108 -10.57 8.39 6.48
C LEU A 108 -9.16 8.46 7.10
N ALA A 109 -8.88 9.46 7.92
CA ALA A 109 -7.58 9.63 8.58
C ALA A 109 -7.18 8.40 9.43
N LYS A 110 -8.12 7.82 10.19
CA LYS A 110 -7.91 6.58 10.95
C LYS A 110 -7.65 5.38 10.05
N SER A 111 -8.24 5.36 8.85
CA SER A 111 -7.91 4.32 7.87
C SER A 111 -6.49 4.51 7.33
N LEU A 112 -6.09 5.74 7.02
CA LEU A 112 -4.73 6.04 6.54
C LEU A 112 -3.67 5.75 7.61
N ALA A 113 -3.92 6.15 8.86
CA ALA A 113 -3.06 5.82 10.00
C ALA A 113 -2.90 4.31 10.20
N LEU A 114 -3.99 3.53 10.01
CA LEU A 114 -3.91 2.07 10.05
C LEU A 114 -3.02 1.50 8.92
N VAL A 115 -3.17 2.02 7.69
CA VAL A 115 -2.31 1.62 6.56
C VAL A 115 -0.85 1.89 6.87
N LEU A 116 -0.53 3.06 7.42
CA LEU A 116 0.84 3.44 7.78
C LEU A 116 1.40 2.59 8.92
N PHE A 117 0.59 2.30 9.93
CA PHE A 117 0.98 1.39 11.01
C PHE A 117 1.30 -0.01 10.46
N LEU A 118 0.47 -0.54 9.57
CA LEU A 118 0.71 -1.84 8.96
C LEU A 118 1.92 -1.84 8.02
N PHE A 119 2.16 -0.73 7.31
CA PHE A 119 3.39 -0.53 6.56
C PHE A 119 4.62 -0.56 7.48
N ALA A 120 4.58 0.16 8.61
CA ALA A 120 5.67 0.13 9.58
C ALA A 120 5.89 -1.28 10.16
N VAL A 121 4.82 -1.95 10.62
CA VAL A 121 4.93 -3.30 11.20
C VAL A 121 5.43 -4.34 10.18
N SER A 122 5.11 -4.17 8.89
CA SER A 122 5.57 -5.11 7.86
C SER A 122 7.02 -4.91 7.44
N TRP A 123 7.50 -3.66 7.40
CA TRP A 123 8.85 -3.33 6.95
C TRP A 123 9.89 -3.22 8.08
N LEU A 124 9.47 -2.78 9.28
CA LEU A 124 10.39 -2.61 10.41
C LEU A 124 11.16 -3.87 10.78
N PRO A 125 10.57 -5.09 10.83
CA PRO A 125 11.31 -6.30 11.18
C PRO A 125 12.49 -6.54 10.23
N LEU A 126 12.29 -6.32 8.92
CA LEU A 126 13.34 -6.48 7.93
C LEU A 126 14.43 -5.41 8.08
N HIS A 127 14.05 -4.15 8.30
CA HIS A 127 15.03 -3.08 8.55
C HIS A 127 15.81 -3.26 9.86
N ILE A 128 15.17 -3.78 10.91
CA ILE A 128 15.82 -4.10 12.18
C ILE A 128 16.84 -5.23 11.97
N LEU A 129 16.49 -6.29 11.24
CA LEU A 129 17.43 -7.35 10.89
C LEU A 129 18.63 -6.81 10.11
N ASN A 130 18.41 -5.96 9.10
CA ASN A 130 19.52 -5.30 8.37
C ASN A 130 20.42 -4.47 9.29
N CYS A 131 19.85 -3.78 10.29
CA CYS A 131 20.63 -3.05 11.29
C CYS A 131 21.44 -4.02 12.18
N ILE A 132 20.85 -5.14 12.61
CA ILE A 132 21.55 -6.14 13.42
C ILE A 132 22.70 -6.76 12.62
N THR A 133 22.48 -7.14 11.36
CA THR A 133 23.54 -7.66 10.47
C THR A 133 24.68 -6.65 10.30
N LEU A 134 24.39 -5.35 10.26
CA LEU A 134 25.43 -4.31 10.15
C LEU A 134 26.19 -4.05 11.45
N PHE A 135 25.48 -3.85 12.57
CA PHE A 135 26.07 -3.42 13.84
C PHE A 135 26.58 -4.59 14.70
N CYS A 136 26.04 -5.79 14.51
CA CYS A 136 26.42 -7.00 15.21
C CYS A 136 26.55 -8.18 14.23
N PRO A 137 27.63 -8.24 13.42
CA PRO A 137 27.86 -9.37 12.51
C PRO A 137 28.07 -10.71 13.24
N SER A 138 28.36 -10.69 14.54
CA SER A 138 28.51 -11.88 15.39
C SER A 138 27.18 -12.36 16.01
N CYS A 139 26.09 -11.60 15.86
CA CYS A 139 24.77 -11.99 16.33
C CYS A 139 24.17 -12.99 15.34
N ASP A 140 23.82 -14.19 15.81
CA ASP A 140 23.19 -15.20 14.96
C ASP A 140 21.74 -14.79 14.66
N ASN A 141 21.50 -14.42 13.40
CA ASN A 141 20.16 -14.11 12.92
C ASN A 141 19.51 -15.42 12.49
N SER A 142 18.55 -15.91 13.28
CA SER A 142 17.81 -17.12 12.94
C SER A 142 17.19 -16.99 11.54
N MET A 143 17.51 -17.92 10.63
CA MET A 143 16.97 -17.95 9.27
C MET A 143 15.44 -17.89 9.24
N CYS A 144 14.78 -18.48 10.24
CA CYS A 144 13.33 -18.40 10.40
C CYS A 144 12.83 -16.94 10.54
N LEU A 145 13.51 -16.12 11.34
CA LEU A 145 13.16 -14.71 11.53
C LEU A 145 13.35 -13.91 10.24
N LEU A 146 14.41 -14.19 9.49
CA LEU A 146 14.65 -13.56 8.19
C LEU A 146 13.54 -13.90 7.18
N TYR A 147 13.19 -15.18 7.04
CA TYR A 147 12.10 -15.60 6.15
C TYR A 147 10.75 -15.00 6.55
N VAL A 148 10.43 -14.95 7.85
CA VAL A 148 9.20 -14.32 8.34
C VAL A 148 9.19 -12.83 8.03
N ALA A 149 10.30 -12.12 8.24
CA ALA A 149 10.40 -10.68 7.95
C ALA A 149 10.26 -10.39 6.44
N ILE A 150 10.88 -11.21 5.59
CA ILE A 150 10.74 -11.13 4.13
C ILE A 150 9.28 -11.37 3.74
N LEU A 151 8.67 -12.45 4.22
CA LEU A 151 7.28 -12.78 3.92
C LEU A 151 6.32 -11.67 4.37
N LEU A 152 6.56 -11.09 5.54
CA LEU A 152 5.76 -9.99 6.08
C LEU A 152 5.88 -8.73 5.21
N SER A 153 7.08 -8.42 4.73
CA SER A 153 7.35 -7.30 3.81
C SER A 153 6.63 -7.48 2.48
N HIS A 154 6.64 -8.69 1.90
CA HIS A 154 5.88 -9.01 0.69
C HIS A 154 4.36 -8.99 0.93
N GLY A 155 3.92 -9.47 2.10
CA GLY A 155 2.53 -9.48 2.52
C GLY A 155 1.89 -8.09 2.60
N ASN A 156 2.69 -7.04 2.84
CA ASN A 156 2.23 -5.65 2.85
C ASN A 156 1.47 -5.26 1.57
N SER A 157 1.86 -5.79 0.41
CA SER A 157 1.17 -5.53 -0.87
C SER A 157 -0.27 -6.04 -0.86
N ALA A 158 -0.53 -7.20 -0.25
CA ALA A 158 -1.86 -7.81 -0.13
C ALA A 158 -2.73 -7.13 0.95
N VAL A 159 -2.11 -6.55 1.96
CA VAL A 159 -2.79 -5.84 3.06
C VAL A 159 -3.54 -4.60 2.57
N ASN A 160 -3.01 -3.89 1.56
CA ASN A 160 -3.61 -2.65 1.06
C ASN A 160 -5.07 -2.83 0.55
N PRO A 161 -5.38 -3.73 -0.42
CA PRO A 161 -6.76 -3.99 -0.85
C PRO A 161 -7.68 -4.43 0.29
N ILE A 162 -7.18 -5.28 1.20
CA ILE A 162 -7.94 -5.80 2.35
C ILE A 162 -8.40 -4.64 3.23
N ILE A 163 -7.49 -3.75 3.62
CA ILE A 163 -7.83 -2.59 4.44
C ILE A 163 -8.90 -1.74 3.74
N TYR A 164 -8.73 -1.43 2.45
CA TYR A 164 -9.68 -0.60 1.73
C TYR A 164 -11.06 -1.24 1.61
N ALA A 165 -11.12 -2.56 1.35
CA ALA A 165 -12.35 -3.33 1.28
C ALA A 165 -13.11 -3.36 2.61
N PHE A 166 -12.42 -3.49 3.75
CA PHE A 166 -13.08 -3.55 5.06
C PHE A 166 -13.38 -2.17 5.66
N ARG A 167 -12.56 -1.14 5.40
CA ARG A 167 -12.65 0.16 6.08
C ARG A 167 -13.44 1.22 5.30
N ILE A 168 -13.34 1.24 3.97
CA ILE A 168 -13.99 2.25 3.14
C ILE A 168 -15.29 1.67 2.55
N LYS A 169 -16.43 2.11 3.11
CA LYS A 169 -17.77 1.67 2.66
C LYS A 169 -18.00 1.82 1.15
N LYS A 170 -17.44 2.87 0.52
CA LYS A 170 -17.54 3.09 -0.93
C LYS A 170 -16.82 1.99 -1.73
N PHE A 171 -15.59 1.65 -1.36
CA PHE A 171 -14.83 0.56 -1.99
C PHE A 171 -15.49 -0.79 -1.76
N ARG A 172 -15.91 -1.08 -0.52
CA ARG A 172 -16.63 -2.32 -0.21
C ARG A 172 -17.85 -2.52 -1.10
N ASN A 173 -18.67 -1.48 -1.26
CA ASN A 173 -19.87 -1.56 -2.08
C ASN A 173 -19.54 -1.76 -3.57
N ALA A 174 -18.45 -1.15 -4.06
CA ALA A 174 -17.96 -1.37 -5.41
C ALA A 174 -17.45 -2.80 -5.61
N PHE A 175 -16.64 -3.34 -4.68
CA PHE A 175 -16.18 -4.73 -4.72
C PHE A 175 -17.33 -5.73 -4.71
N VAL A 176 -18.33 -5.54 -3.84
CA VAL A 176 -19.53 -6.40 -3.80
C VAL A 176 -20.32 -6.32 -5.10
N LYS A 177 -20.42 -5.13 -5.71
CA LYS A 177 -21.09 -4.97 -7.00
C LYS A 177 -20.36 -5.70 -8.12
N ILE A 178 -19.04 -5.53 -8.20
CA ILE A 178 -18.18 -6.23 -9.17
C ILE A 178 -18.26 -7.74 -8.96
N TRP A 179 -18.19 -8.21 -7.71
CA TRP A 179 -18.30 -9.63 -7.38
C TRP A 179 -19.65 -10.23 -7.81
N LYS A 180 -20.76 -9.55 -7.52
CA LYS A 180 -22.09 -10.02 -7.95
C LYS A 180 -22.26 -10.05 -9.47
N GLN A 181 -21.69 -9.06 -10.16
CA GLN A 181 -21.83 -8.90 -11.61
C GLN A 181 -20.91 -9.83 -12.42
N TYR A 182 -19.69 -10.09 -11.94
CA TYR A 182 -18.68 -10.85 -12.68
C TYR A 182 -18.41 -12.26 -12.12
N VAL A 183 -18.58 -12.49 -10.81
CA VAL A 183 -18.29 -13.80 -10.18
C VAL A 183 -19.56 -14.60 -9.95
N CYS A 184 -20.67 -13.95 -9.55
CA CYS A 184 -21.95 -14.64 -9.37
C CYS A 184 -22.82 -14.67 -10.64
N CYS A 185 -22.34 -14.14 -11.78
CA CYS A 185 -23.09 -14.04 -13.04
C CYS A 185 -24.56 -13.66 -12.84
N THR A 186 -24.85 -12.77 -11.90
CA THR A 186 -26.22 -12.32 -11.70
C THR A 186 -26.46 -11.29 -12.79
N GLU A 187 -27.27 -11.65 -13.79
CA GLU A 187 -27.72 -10.73 -14.83
C GLU A 187 -28.15 -9.42 -14.17
N ASP A 188 -27.67 -8.30 -14.71
CA ASP A 188 -28.08 -6.98 -14.25
C ASP A 188 -29.62 -6.90 -14.36
N PRO A 189 -30.37 -6.74 -13.26
CA PRO A 189 -31.82 -6.60 -13.33
C PRO A 189 -32.25 -5.39 -14.19
N ARG A 190 -31.31 -4.49 -14.50
CA ARG A 190 -31.54 -3.33 -15.36
C ARG A 190 -31.51 -3.64 -16.86
N LEU A 191 -31.01 -4.82 -17.28
CA LEU A 191 -31.09 -5.25 -18.69
C LEU A 191 -32.33 -6.11 -18.97
N GLY A 192 -32.98 -6.67 -17.95
CA GLY A 192 -34.25 -7.40 -18.07
C GLY A 192 -35.49 -6.50 -18.09
N ASN A 193 -35.33 -5.18 -17.88
CA ASN A 193 -36.45 -4.24 -17.78
C ASN A 193 -36.44 -3.13 -18.85
N ARG A 194 -35.74 -3.33 -19.97
CA ARG A 194 -36.20 -2.65 -21.20
C ARG A 194 -37.54 -3.29 -21.54
N PRO A 195 -38.64 -2.53 -21.68
CA PRO A 195 -39.80 -3.07 -22.34
C PRO A 195 -39.31 -3.48 -23.73
N SER A 196 -39.27 -4.79 -23.98
CA SER A 196 -39.26 -5.30 -25.35
C SER A 196 -40.36 -4.54 -26.05
N PHE A 197 -39.95 -3.73 -27.03
CA PHE A 197 -40.84 -2.93 -27.84
C PHE A 197 -41.80 -3.91 -28.49
N ARG A 198 -42.97 -4.07 -27.87
CA ARG A 198 -44.06 -4.92 -28.34
C ARG A 198 -44.75 -4.19 -29.49
N ILE A 199 -43.99 -3.83 -30.51
CA ILE A 199 -44.50 -3.62 -31.86
C ILE A 199 -44.55 -5.02 -32.47
N ASP A 200 -45.74 -5.62 -32.46
CA ASP A 200 -46.26 -6.48 -33.56
C ASP A 200 -47.57 -7.22 -33.16
N SER A 201 -48.47 -6.60 -32.39
CA SER A 201 -49.81 -7.21 -32.21
C SER A 201 -50.98 -6.23 -32.12
N LYS A 202 -50.74 -4.92 -32.07
CA LYS A 202 -51.79 -3.90 -32.21
C LYS A 202 -51.98 -3.41 -33.65
N GLU A 203 -50.95 -3.43 -34.50
CA GLU A 203 -51.06 -3.03 -35.91
C GLU A 203 -51.82 -4.06 -36.78
N ARG A 204 -51.91 -5.32 -36.34
CA ARG A 204 -52.70 -6.35 -37.03
C ARG A 204 -54.22 -6.25 -36.76
N ARG A 205 -54.64 -5.49 -35.74
CA ARG A 205 -56.07 -5.29 -35.43
C ARG A 205 -56.67 -4.03 -36.06
N LEU A 206 -55.86 -3.05 -36.44
CA LEU A 206 -56.34 -1.85 -37.13
C LEU A 206 -56.49 -2.06 -38.64
N ARG A 207 -55.74 -3.00 -39.23
CA ARG A 207 -55.87 -3.34 -40.67
C ARG A 207 -57.04 -4.25 -41.05
N HIS A 208 -57.85 -4.70 -40.08
CA HIS A 208 -59.00 -5.60 -40.35
C HIS A 208 -60.36 -4.90 -40.22
N ASN A 209 -60.40 -3.61 -39.87
CA ASN A 209 -61.64 -2.84 -39.77
C ASN A 209 -61.83 -1.84 -40.93
N ASP A 210 -60.91 -1.80 -41.89
CA ASP A 210 -60.94 -0.89 -43.04
C ASP A 210 -60.97 -1.63 -44.40
N ILE A 211 -61.59 -2.81 -44.46
CA ILE A 211 -61.96 -3.49 -45.73
C ILE A 211 -63.41 -3.92 -45.66
#